data_AF-A0A8H6Q6K2-F1
#
_entry.id   AF-A0A8H6Q6K2-F1
#
_cell.length_a   1.000
_cell.length_b   1.000
_cell.length_c   1.000
_cell.angle_alpha   90.00
_cell.angle_beta   90.00
_cell.angle_gamma   90.00
#
_symmetry.space_group_name_H-M   'P 1'
#
loop_
_entity.id
_entity.type
_entity.pdbx_description
1 polymer ?
#
loop_
_entity_poly.entity_id
_entity_poly.type
_entity_poly.pdbx_seq_one_letter_code
_entity_poly.pdbx_strand_id
1 'polypeptide(L)'
;MECFANKHRSEAFNRTILPLCLPLVLAMGYRMALEAAVDVGIDPKLRALYEAGIFKEDAGWFAEKGGISREAQRAMEAQAADAVLPELERLVEETGVEPYCTAPMTSQALWDGYVGELETFSGDAVWEFEETKARL
;
A
#
# COMPACT_ATOMS: atom_id res chain seq x y z
N MET A 1 14.61 14.84 -24.00
CA MET A 1 13.16 15.04 -24.23
C MET A 1 13.00 15.56 -25.64
N GLU A 2 12.41 14.77 -26.53
CA GLU A 2 12.19 15.20 -27.92
C GLU A 2 11.18 16.34 -27.96
N CYS A 3 11.49 17.41 -28.69
CA CYS A 3 10.61 18.56 -28.82
C CYS A 3 9.61 18.30 -29.95
N PHE A 4 8.34 18.03 -29.61
CA PHE A 4 7.28 17.79 -30.59
C PHE A 4 6.78 19.11 -31.20
N ALA A 5 7.56 19.71 -32.11
CA ALA A 5 7.30 20.99 -32.77
C ALA A 5 5.85 21.16 -33.31
N ASN A 6 4.94 21.67 -32.48
CA ASN A 6 3.51 21.87 -32.75
C ASN A 6 2.69 20.63 -33.17
N LYS A 7 3.21 19.41 -32.97
CA LYS A 7 2.57 18.14 -33.38
C LYS A 7 1.89 17.42 -32.20
N HIS A 8 1.16 18.15 -31.37
CA HIS A 8 0.48 17.67 -30.17
C HIS A 8 -0.70 16.70 -30.42
N ARG A 9 -1.02 16.42 -31.70
CA ARG A 9 -2.01 15.40 -32.12
C ARG A 9 -1.40 14.34 -33.03
N SER A 10 -0.07 14.27 -33.12
CA SER A 10 0.59 13.25 -33.93
C SER A 10 0.58 11.89 -33.26
N GLU A 11 0.69 10.83 -34.06
CA GLU A 11 0.84 9.46 -33.56
C GLU A 11 2.07 9.32 -32.64
N ALA A 12 3.19 9.97 -32.99
CA ALA A 12 4.40 9.97 -32.16
C ALA A 12 4.19 10.62 -30.79
N PHE A 13 3.45 11.74 -30.74
CA PHE A 13 3.05 12.37 -29.49
C PHE A 13 2.15 11.44 -28.68
N ASN A 14 1.12 10.88 -29.30
CA ASN A 14 0.17 9.98 -28.64
C ASN A 14 0.88 8.75 -28.05
N ARG A 15 1.79 8.12 -28.81
CA ARG A 15 2.59 6.97 -28.35
C ARG A 15 3.45 7.29 -27.13
N THR A 16 3.90 8.53 -27.01
CA THR A 16 4.81 8.95 -25.93
C THR A 16 4.06 9.46 -24.70
N ILE A 17 2.96 10.22 -24.90
CA ILE A 17 2.28 10.96 -23.83
C ILE A 17 1.06 10.23 -23.28
N LEU A 18 0.26 9.54 -24.12
CA LEU A 18 -0.95 8.85 -23.63
C LEU A 18 -0.67 7.83 -22.52
N PRO A 19 0.41 7.04 -22.56
CA PRO A 19 0.76 6.15 -21.45
C PRO A 19 1.06 6.89 -20.14
N LEU A 20 1.46 8.16 -20.21
CA LEU A 20 1.82 8.99 -19.06
C LEU A 20 0.64 9.80 -18.51
N CYS A 21 -0.50 9.85 -19.20
CA CYS A 21 -1.65 10.65 -18.77
C CYS A 21 -2.16 10.22 -17.38
N LEU A 22 -2.31 8.91 -17.14
CA LEU A 22 -2.75 8.41 -15.84
C LEU A 22 -1.71 8.71 -14.73
N PRO A 23 -0.41 8.36 -14.88
CA PRO A 23 0.62 8.73 -13.92
C PRO A 23 0.65 10.23 -13.60
N LEU A 24 0.46 11.09 -14.61
CA LEU A 24 0.44 12.54 -14.42
C LEU A 24 -0.75 13.00 -13.57
N VAL A 25 -1.95 12.47 -13.82
CA VAL A 25 -3.15 12.77 -13.03
C VAL A 25 -2.97 12.28 -11.59
N LEU A 26 -2.43 11.07 -11.41
CA LEU A 26 -2.13 10.52 -10.09
C LEU A 26 -1.11 11.37 -9.33
N ALA A 27 -0.02 11.81 -9.97
CA ALA A 27 0.98 12.66 -9.34
C ALA A 27 0.40 13.99 -8.82
N MET A 28 -0.54 14.59 -9.56
CA MET A 28 -1.29 15.76 -9.08
C MET A 28 -2.17 15.40 -7.87
N GLY A 29 -2.89 14.28 -7.95
CA GLY A 29 -3.73 13.78 -6.86
C GLY A 29 -2.95 13.49 -5.58
N TYR A 30 -1.78 12.88 -5.69
CA TYR A 30 -0.88 12.60 -4.57
C TYR A 30 -0.46 13.86 -3.83
N ARG A 31 -0.06 14.90 -4.57
CA ARG A 31 0.28 16.19 -3.99
C ARG A 31 -0.93 16.84 -3.31
N MET A 32 -2.09 16.85 -3.97
CA MET A 32 -3.32 17.42 -3.40
C MET A 32 -3.75 16.71 -2.12
N ALA A 33 -3.66 15.37 -2.09
CA ALA A 33 -3.98 14.57 -0.91
C ALA A 33 -3.03 14.90 0.26
N LEU A 34 -1.73 15.05 -0.01
CA LEU A 34 -0.76 15.40 1.01
C LEU A 34 -0.97 16.82 1.55
N GLU A 35 -1.21 17.80 0.68
CA GLU A 35 -1.52 19.18 1.08
C GLU A 35 -2.80 19.23 1.94
N ALA A 36 -3.87 18.54 1.51
CA ALA A 36 -5.10 18.45 2.30
C ALA A 36 -4.88 17.75 3.65
N ALA A 37 -4.05 16.71 3.69
CA ALA A 37 -3.70 16.01 4.93
C ALA A 37 -2.92 16.91 5.89
N VAL A 38 -2.08 17.82 5.39
CA VAL A 38 -1.43 18.86 6.19
C VAL A 38 -2.47 19.83 6.76
N ASP A 39 -3.39 20.32 5.93
CA ASP A 39 -4.39 21.32 6.32
C ASP A 39 -5.35 20.83 7.41
N VAL A 40 -5.75 19.55 7.36
CA VAL A 40 -6.63 18.95 8.37
C VAL A 40 -5.88 18.34 9.56
N GLY A 41 -4.55 18.44 9.57
CA GLY A 41 -3.72 18.01 10.70
C GLY A 41 -3.56 16.49 10.86
N ILE A 42 -3.55 15.73 9.77
CA ILE A 42 -3.25 14.28 9.83
C ILE A 42 -1.86 14.05 10.43
N ASP A 43 -1.73 13.00 11.22
CA ASP A 43 -0.48 12.62 11.89
C ASP A 43 0.72 12.63 10.90
N PRO A 44 1.82 13.34 11.22
CA PRO A 44 3.03 13.34 10.40
C PRO A 44 3.55 11.94 10.02
N LYS A 45 3.41 10.94 10.89
CA LYS A 45 3.85 9.56 10.65
C LYS A 45 3.04 8.91 9.53
N LEU A 46 1.73 9.10 9.51
CA LEU A 46 0.85 8.60 8.45
C LEU A 46 1.14 9.31 7.11
N ARG A 47 1.40 10.62 7.15
CA ARG A 47 1.81 11.37 5.95
C ARG A 47 3.15 10.87 5.39
N ALA A 48 4.13 10.62 6.25
CA ALA A 48 5.42 10.05 5.84
C ALA A 48 5.26 8.64 5.23
N LEU A 49 4.39 7.81 5.79
CA LEU A 49 4.09 6.48 5.23
C LEU A 49 3.41 6.58 3.85
N TYR A 50 2.49 7.53 3.69
CA TYR A 50 1.84 7.81 2.41
C TYR A 50 2.85 8.31 1.35
N GLU A 51 3.72 9.25 1.70
CA GLU A 51 4.81 9.72 0.83
C GLU A 51 5.75 8.59 0.41
N ALA A 52 6.15 7.72 1.35
CA ALA A 52 6.96 6.55 1.04
C ALA A 52 6.27 5.60 0.06
N GLY A 53 4.94 5.44 0.17
CA GLY A 53 4.13 4.71 -0.81
C GLY A 53 4.18 5.33 -2.21
N ILE A 54 4.10 6.66 -2.31
CA ILE A 54 4.20 7.38 -3.60
C ILE A 54 5.56 7.14 -4.26
N PHE A 55 6.65 7.11 -3.49
CA PHE A 55 7.97 6.81 -4.06
C PHE A 55 8.05 5.41 -4.67
N LYS A 56 7.29 4.43 -4.15
CA LYS A 56 7.25 3.07 -4.70
C LYS A 56 6.52 3.00 -6.03
N GLU A 57 5.46 3.79 -6.21
CA GLU A 57 4.65 3.81 -7.44
C GLU A 57 5.48 4.20 -8.68
N ASP A 58 6.47 5.11 -8.53
CA ASP A 58 7.41 5.45 -9.60
C ASP A 58 8.85 5.61 -9.13
N ALA A 59 9.36 4.53 -8.52
CA ALA A 59 10.71 4.49 -7.96
C ALA A 59 11.82 4.81 -8.96
N GLY A 60 11.60 4.51 -10.25
CA GLY A 60 12.52 4.82 -11.34
C GLY A 60 12.61 6.32 -11.59
N TRP A 61 11.46 6.99 -11.70
CA TRP A 61 11.43 8.43 -11.89
C TRP A 61 12.08 9.18 -10.71
N PHE A 62 11.80 8.77 -9.47
CA PHE A 62 12.43 9.41 -8.29
C PHE A 62 13.95 9.18 -8.23
N ALA A 63 14.42 8.01 -8.68
CA ALA A 63 15.86 7.74 -8.76
C ALA A 63 16.55 8.56 -9.87
N GLU A 64 15.92 8.69 -11.03
CA GLU A 64 16.53 9.35 -12.19
C GLU A 64 16.32 10.87 -12.25
N LYS A 65 15.21 11.36 -11.72
CA LYS A 65 14.78 12.77 -11.80
C LYS A 65 14.57 13.41 -10.44
N GLY A 66 14.13 12.65 -9.45
CA GLY A 66 13.95 13.13 -8.08
C GLY A 66 15.23 13.19 -7.24
N GLY A 67 16.31 12.54 -7.69
CA GLY A 67 17.57 12.47 -6.93
C GLY A 67 17.51 11.59 -5.67
N ILE A 68 16.45 10.79 -5.51
CA ILE A 68 16.26 9.91 -4.35
C ILE A 68 16.61 8.49 -4.77
N SER A 69 17.74 7.97 -4.29
CA SER A 69 18.20 6.63 -4.65
C SER A 69 17.20 5.56 -4.24
N ARG A 70 17.21 4.42 -4.93
CA ARG A 70 16.37 3.25 -4.59
C ARG A 70 16.61 2.75 -3.16
N GLU A 71 17.85 2.89 -2.67
CA GLU A 71 18.19 2.55 -1.28
C GLU A 71 17.56 3.53 -0.30
N ALA A 72 17.66 4.83 -0.58
CA ALA A 72 17.02 5.86 0.24
C ALA A 72 15.50 5.68 0.28
N GLN A 73 14.85 5.40 -0.85
CA GLN A 73 13.41 5.13 -0.90
C GLN A 73 13.00 3.96 0.01
N ARG A 74 13.76 2.86 0.00
CA ARG A 74 13.51 1.71 0.91
C ARG A 74 13.71 2.07 2.37
N ALA A 75 14.74 2.86 2.68
CA ALA A 75 14.99 3.31 4.04
C ALA A 75 13.86 4.23 4.55
N MET A 76 13.37 5.13 3.70
CA MET A 76 12.22 6.00 4.01
C MET A 76 10.96 5.19 4.27
N GLU A 77 10.68 4.17 3.45
CA GLU A 77 9.55 3.25 3.68
C GLU A 77 9.68 2.51 5.01
N ALA A 78 10.83 1.88 5.26
CA ALA A 78 11.05 1.13 6.50
C ALA A 78 10.89 2.02 7.74
N GLN A 79 11.52 3.20 7.73
CA GLN A 79 11.41 4.16 8.84
C GLN A 79 9.98 4.65 9.07
N ALA A 80 9.23 4.92 8.00
CA ALA A 80 7.85 5.34 8.12
C ALA A 80 6.95 4.21 8.65
N ALA A 81 7.16 2.98 8.18
CA ALA A 81 6.44 1.80 8.66
C ALA A 81 6.75 1.53 10.15
N ASP A 82 8.02 1.56 10.55
CA ASP A 82 8.45 1.37 11.93
C ASP A 82 7.87 2.45 12.87
N ALA A 83 7.69 3.68 12.38
CA ALA A 83 7.10 4.76 13.16
C ALA A 83 5.58 4.62 13.35
N VAL A 84 4.88 4.08 12.36
CA VAL A 84 3.42 3.90 12.37
C VAL A 84 3.00 2.62 13.08
N LEU A 85 3.74 1.51 12.89
CA LEU A 85 3.33 0.18 13.35
C LEU A 85 2.95 0.12 14.84
N PRO A 86 3.69 0.73 15.79
CA PRO A 86 3.33 0.71 17.20
C PRO A 86 2.03 1.48 17.53
N GLU A 87 1.65 2.42 16.67
CA GLU A 87 0.48 3.30 16.85
C GLU A 87 -0.71 2.85 15.99
N LEU A 88 -0.53 1.82 15.15
CA LEU A 88 -1.48 1.49 14.08
C LEU A 88 -2.88 1.17 14.63
N GLU A 89 -2.95 0.41 15.72
CA GLU A 89 -4.21 0.06 16.37
C GLU A 89 -4.97 1.31 16.82
N ARG A 90 -4.33 2.17 17.62
CA ARG A 90 -4.89 3.47 18.04
C ARG A 90 -5.33 4.33 16.86
N LEU A 91 -4.50 4.44 15.82
CA LEU A 91 -4.80 5.24 14.63
C LEU A 91 -6.02 4.71 13.86
N VAL A 92 -6.19 3.39 13.79
CA VAL A 92 -7.37 2.76 13.18
C VAL A 92 -8.61 2.99 14.03
N GLU A 93 -8.53 2.83 15.34
CA GLU A 93 -9.64 3.10 16.27
C GLU A 93 -10.13 4.56 16.17
N GLU A 94 -9.21 5.51 16.11
CA GLU A 94 -9.51 6.95 15.99
C GLU A 94 -10.26 7.33 14.71
N THR A 95 -10.25 6.48 13.67
CA THR A 95 -11.08 6.70 12.48
C THR A 95 -12.57 6.57 12.77
N GLY A 96 -12.95 5.88 13.86
CA GLY A 96 -14.34 5.59 14.19
C GLY A 96 -15.04 4.66 13.19
N VAL A 97 -14.29 3.92 12.37
CA VAL A 97 -14.85 3.05 11.32
C VAL A 97 -15.45 1.75 11.86
N GLU A 98 -15.10 1.36 13.10
CA GLU A 98 -15.49 0.10 13.73
C GLU A 98 -16.99 -0.25 13.57
N PRO A 99 -17.96 0.66 13.82
CA PRO A 99 -19.38 0.34 13.70
C PRO A 99 -19.85 0.01 12.27
N TYR A 100 -19.04 0.36 11.27
CA TYR A 100 -19.30 0.10 9.86
C TYR A 100 -18.57 -1.13 9.34
N CYS A 101 -17.72 -1.77 10.15
CA CYS A 101 -16.98 -2.95 9.74
C CYS A 101 -17.82 -4.21 9.96
N THR A 102 -18.10 -4.93 8.87
CA THR A 102 -18.83 -6.22 8.90
C THR A 102 -17.91 -7.42 8.81
N ALA A 103 -16.59 -7.19 8.73
CA ALA A 103 -15.62 -8.26 8.57
C ALA A 103 -15.51 -9.08 9.87
N PRO A 104 -15.70 -10.41 9.83
CA PRO A 104 -15.72 -11.23 11.04
C PRO A 104 -14.35 -11.31 11.74
N MET A 105 -13.26 -11.08 11.02
CA MET A 105 -11.89 -11.09 11.54
C MET A 105 -11.52 -9.89 12.43
N THR A 106 -12.45 -8.96 12.67
CA THR A 106 -12.20 -7.75 13.48
C THR A 106 -12.27 -7.99 14.98
N SER A 107 -12.94 -9.05 15.43
CA SER A 107 -12.94 -9.46 16.83
C SER A 107 -13.00 -10.96 16.97
N GLN A 108 -12.48 -11.48 18.07
CA GLN A 108 -12.54 -12.91 18.37
C GLN A 108 -14.00 -13.43 18.38
N ALA A 109 -14.93 -12.67 18.92
CA ALA A 109 -16.33 -13.07 19.00
C ALA A 109 -17.00 -13.19 17.63
N LEU A 110 -16.76 -12.23 16.73
CA LEU A 110 -17.26 -12.27 15.36
C LEU A 110 -16.60 -13.39 14.56
N TRP A 111 -15.31 -13.63 14.79
CA TRP A 111 -14.56 -14.70 14.16
C TRP A 111 -15.09 -16.07 14.57
N ASP A 112 -15.28 -16.30 15.87
CA ASP A 112 -15.79 -17.56 16.41
C ASP A 112 -17.21 -17.85 15.90
N GLY A 113 -18.06 -16.82 15.85
CA GLY A 113 -19.40 -16.92 15.27
C GLY A 113 -19.36 -17.33 13.81
N TYR A 114 -18.54 -16.64 13.01
CA TYR A 114 -18.36 -16.95 11.59
C TYR A 114 -17.81 -18.36 11.35
N VAL A 115 -16.76 -18.76 12.08
CA VAL A 115 -16.19 -20.11 11.99
C VAL A 115 -17.21 -21.17 12.39
N GLY A 116 -18.07 -20.89 13.38
CA GLY A 116 -19.15 -21.78 13.79
C GLY A 116 -20.24 -21.99 12.73
N GLU A 117 -20.39 -21.09 11.76
CA GLU A 117 -21.33 -21.24 10.64
C GLU A 117 -20.78 -22.12 9.50
N LEU A 118 -19.48 -22.44 9.51
CA LEU A 118 -18.84 -23.21 8.44
C LEU A 118 -19.16 -24.70 8.55
N GLU A 119 -19.42 -25.34 7.39
CA GLU A 119 -19.61 -26.79 7.32
C GLU A 119 -18.33 -27.52 7.75
N THR A 120 -18.46 -28.36 8.78
CA THR A 120 -17.34 -29.15 9.30
C THR A 120 -17.34 -30.52 8.66
N PHE A 121 -16.23 -30.86 7.99
CA PHE A 121 -15.97 -32.20 7.48
C PHE A 121 -15.07 -32.96 8.46
N SER A 122 -15.53 -34.11 8.94
CA SER A 122 -14.77 -35.00 9.82
C SER A 122 -14.53 -36.36 9.15
N GLY A 123 -13.43 -37.03 9.51
CA GLY A 123 -13.14 -38.40 9.07
C GLY A 123 -12.12 -39.09 9.98
N ASP A 124 -12.11 -40.43 9.95
CA ASP A 124 -11.29 -41.28 10.83
C ASP A 124 -9.89 -41.58 10.27
N ALA A 125 -9.33 -40.67 9.47
CA ALA A 125 -8.02 -40.87 8.87
C ALA A 125 -6.94 -40.92 9.96
N VAL A 126 -6.22 -42.05 10.04
CA VAL A 126 -5.05 -42.19 10.90
C VAL A 126 -3.86 -41.57 10.16
N TRP A 127 -3.35 -40.46 10.69
CA TRP A 127 -2.14 -39.81 10.17
C TRP A 127 -0.91 -40.44 10.85
N GLU A 128 -0.22 -41.34 10.15
CA GLU A 128 1.12 -41.76 10.54
C GLU A 128 2.12 -40.65 10.13
N PHE A 129 2.47 -39.78 11.08
CA PHE A 129 3.63 -38.90 10.92
C PHE A 129 4.88 -39.76 10.95
N GLU A 130 5.40 -40.16 9.79
CA GLU A 130 6.80 -40.57 9.70
C GLU A 130 7.67 -39.34 10.01
N GLU A 131 8.31 -39.32 11.18
CA GLU A 131 9.42 -38.41 11.45
C GLU A 131 10.47 -38.64 10.35
N THR A 132 10.52 -37.72 9.39
CA THR A 132 11.60 -37.68 8.41
C THR A 132 12.85 -37.31 9.20
N LYS A 133 13.57 -38.31 9.72
CA LYS A 133 14.92 -38.10 10.24
C LYS A 133 15.74 -37.49 9.12
N ALA A 134 16.00 -36.19 9.24
CA ALA A 134 16.92 -35.49 8.37
C ALA A 134 18.24 -36.28 8.36
N ARG A 135 18.55 -36.90 7.23
CA ARG A 135 19.88 -37.44 6.96
C ARG A 135 20.78 -36.24 6.74
N LEU A 136 21.54 -35.87 7.76
CA LEU A 136 22.77 -35.10 7.63
C LEU A 136 23.87 -35.99 7.04
#